data_AF-A0A1S9B2S8-F1
#
_entry.id   AF-A0A1S9B2S8-F1
#
_cell.length_a   1.000
_cell.length_b   1.000
_cell.length_c   1.000
_cell.angle_alpha   90.00
_cell.angle_beta   90.00
_cell.angle_gamma   90.00
#
_symmetry.space_group_name_H-M   'P 1'
#
loop_
_entity.id
_entity.type
_entity.pdbx_description
1 polymer ?
#
loop_
_entity_poly.entity_id
_entity_poly.type
_entity_poly.pdbx_seq_one_letter_code
_entity_poly.pdbx_strand_id
1 'polypeptide(L)'
;MARNGKQRYHCRACGRSSRSAPGHGAYSEARKAEILRAYQERTSLRGLTRIFGVSRQTVTAWLKKSPATAAASSDAGAGAAR
;
A
#
# COMPACT_ATOMS: atom_id res chain seq x y z
N MET A 1 -16.05 17.43 -14.68
CA MET A 1 -15.36 16.14 -14.96
C MET A 1 -13.99 16.14 -14.30
N ALA A 2 -13.52 15.02 -13.72
CA ALA A 2 -12.15 14.94 -13.20
C ALA A 2 -11.12 14.82 -14.35
N ARG A 3 -9.85 15.18 -14.12
CA ARG A 3 -8.76 15.06 -15.13
C ARG A 3 -8.59 13.65 -15.71
N ASN A 4 -9.08 12.62 -15.05
CA ASN A 4 -9.05 11.22 -15.48
C ASN A 4 -10.33 10.76 -16.20
N GLY A 5 -11.16 11.70 -16.68
CA GLY A 5 -12.40 11.41 -17.40
C GLY A 5 -13.55 10.87 -16.54
N LYS A 6 -13.34 10.69 -15.22
CA LYS A 6 -14.37 10.11 -14.33
C LYS A 6 -15.36 11.18 -13.84
N GLN A 7 -16.65 10.81 -13.81
CA GLN A 7 -17.72 11.64 -13.27
C GLN A 7 -17.49 11.91 -11.77
N ARG A 8 -17.69 13.16 -11.37
CA ARG A 8 -17.73 13.59 -9.97
C ARG A 8 -19.16 14.01 -9.65
N TYR A 9 -19.70 13.55 -8.54
CA TYR A 9 -21.01 13.93 -8.04
C TYR A 9 -20.83 14.95 -6.94
N HIS A 10 -21.65 15.99 -6.92
CA HIS A 10 -21.63 17.03 -5.88
C HIS A 10 -22.92 16.98 -5.09
N CYS A 11 -22.83 16.70 -3.79
CA CYS A 11 -23.98 16.72 -2.91
C CYS A 11 -24.37 18.17 -2.60
N ARG A 12 -25.59 18.56 -2.93
CA ARG A 12 -26.10 19.92 -2.64
C ARG A 12 -26.46 20.14 -1.16
N ALA A 13 -26.72 19.07 -0.41
CA ALA A 13 -27.10 19.15 1.00
C ALA A 13 -25.89 19.30 1.94
N CYS A 14 -24.73 18.69 1.61
CA CYS A 14 -23.55 18.72 2.47
C CYS A 14 -22.27 19.25 1.80
N GLY A 15 -22.36 19.71 0.54
CA GLY A 15 -21.22 20.22 -0.24
C GLY A 15 -20.15 19.18 -0.60
N ARG A 16 -20.31 17.92 -0.17
CA ARG A 16 -19.30 16.89 -0.41
C ARG A 16 -19.32 16.43 -1.86
N SER A 17 -18.12 16.35 -2.45
CA SER A 17 -17.93 15.70 -3.75
C SER A 17 -17.63 14.21 -3.59
N SER A 18 -18.30 13.35 -4.35
CA SER A 18 -18.10 11.91 -4.37
C SER A 18 -17.84 11.40 -5.79
N ARG A 19 -17.41 10.13 -5.90
CA ARG A 19 -17.25 9.40 -7.16
C ARG A 19 -18.02 8.09 -7.03
N SER A 20 -18.74 7.67 -8.08
CA SER A 20 -19.52 6.42 -8.07
C SER A 20 -18.65 5.16 -7.94
N ALA A 21 -17.42 5.22 -8.46
CA ALA A 21 -16.37 4.25 -8.21
C ALA A 21 -15.16 5.02 -7.63
N PRO A 22 -14.99 5.12 -6.30
CA PRO A 22 -13.67 5.43 -5.77
C PRO A 22 -12.73 4.41 -6.41
N GLY A 23 -11.65 4.87 -7.05
CA GLY A 23 -10.70 3.96 -7.67
C GLY A 23 -10.27 2.98 -6.59
N HIS A 24 -10.80 1.76 -6.64
CA HIS A 24 -10.35 0.67 -5.78
C HIS A 24 -8.84 0.67 -5.96
N GLY A 25 -8.11 0.66 -4.84
CA GLY A 25 -6.65 0.73 -4.87
C GLY A 25 -6.13 -0.21 -5.95
N ALA A 26 -5.03 0.16 -6.61
CA ALA A 26 -4.52 -0.55 -7.79
C ALA A 26 -4.37 -2.08 -7.63
N TYR A 27 -4.49 -2.59 -6.40
CA TYR A 27 -4.47 -3.99 -6.02
C TYR A 27 -5.72 -4.32 -5.20
N SER A 28 -6.40 -5.42 -5.56
CA SER A 28 -7.40 -6.04 -4.67
C SER A 28 -6.73 -6.60 -3.41
N GLU A 29 -7.48 -6.76 -2.32
CA GLU A 29 -6.92 -7.35 -1.09
C GLU A 29 -6.40 -8.77 -1.30
N ALA A 30 -7.06 -9.56 -2.15
CA ALA A 30 -6.59 -10.90 -2.54
C ALA A 30 -5.21 -10.84 -3.23
N ARG A 31 -5.05 -9.93 -4.21
CA ARG A 31 -3.78 -9.74 -4.92
C ARG A 31 -2.68 -9.24 -4.00
N LYS A 32 -3.00 -8.36 -3.07
CA LYS A 32 -2.07 -7.86 -2.06
C LYS A 32 -1.63 -8.99 -1.12
N ALA A 33 -2.55 -9.84 -0.67
CA ALA A 33 -2.24 -10.98 0.19
C ALA A 33 -1.30 -11.99 -0.50
N GLU A 34 -1.55 -12.30 -1.77
CA GLU A 34 -0.68 -13.15 -2.60
C GLU A 34 0.77 -12.60 -2.65
N ILE A 35 0.92 -11.31 -2.95
CA ILE A 35 2.25 -10.66 -3.04
C ILE A 35 2.97 -10.67 -1.68
N LEU A 36 2.24 -10.40 -0.59
CA LEU A 36 2.81 -10.41 0.75
C LEU A 36 3.21 -11.82 1.20
N ARG A 37 2.45 -12.85 0.82
CA ARG A 37 2.80 -14.25 1.05
C ARG A 37 4.09 -14.63 0.30
N ALA A 38 4.19 -14.27 -0.97
CA ALA A 38 5.40 -14.53 -1.76
C ALA A 38 6.65 -13.87 -1.16
N TYR A 39 6.51 -12.68 -0.55
CA TYR A 39 7.59 -12.04 0.20
C TYR A 39 8.04 -12.88 1.41
N GLN A 40 7.09 -13.41 2.19
CA GLN A 40 7.36 -14.26 3.36
C GLN A 40 8.05 -15.58 2.99
N GLU A 41 7.74 -16.13 1.82
CA GLU A 41 8.36 -17.36 1.26
C GLU A 41 9.78 -17.13 0.69
N ARG A 42 10.45 -16.03 1.07
CA ARG A 42 11.82 -15.59 0.68
C ARG A 42 11.98 -14.93 -0.68
N THR A 43 10.91 -14.50 -1.35
CA THR A 43 11.06 -13.71 -2.57
C THR A 43 11.55 -12.30 -2.25
N SER A 44 12.71 -11.90 -2.80
CA SER A 44 13.23 -10.54 -2.62
C SER A 44 12.30 -9.47 -3.22
N LEU A 45 12.37 -8.23 -2.73
CA LEU A 45 11.62 -7.10 -3.30
C LEU A 45 11.83 -6.94 -4.82
N ARG A 46 13.04 -7.23 -5.31
CA ARG A 46 13.35 -7.22 -6.75
C ARG A 46 12.67 -8.37 -7.49
N GLY A 47 12.62 -9.55 -6.88
CA GLY A 47 11.88 -10.70 -7.39
C GLY A 47 10.40 -10.39 -7.52
N LEU A 48 9.80 -9.77 -6.50
CA LEU A 48 8.38 -9.36 -6.53
C LEU A 48 8.07 -8.38 -7.65
N THR A 49 8.96 -7.41 -7.91
CA THR A 49 8.80 -6.50 -9.05
C THR A 49 8.84 -7.24 -10.39
N ARG A 50 9.66 -8.27 -10.54
CA ARG A 50 9.73 -9.07 -11.77
C ARG A 50 8.52 -9.99 -11.95
N ILE A 51 8.06 -10.63 -10.88
CA ILE A 51 6.99 -11.63 -10.92
C ILE A 51 5.62 -10.95 -10.98
N PHE A 52 5.40 -9.92 -10.17
CA PHE A 52 4.07 -9.31 -9.98
C PHE A 52 3.92 -7.93 -10.62
N GLY A 53 5.01 -7.34 -11.15
CA GLY A 53 4.99 -5.98 -11.71
C GLY A 53 4.78 -4.87 -10.67
N VAL A 54 4.85 -5.19 -9.38
CA VAL A 54 4.61 -4.25 -8.29
C VAL A 54 5.87 -3.43 -8.00
N SER A 55 5.70 -2.13 -7.74
CA SER A 55 6.82 -1.29 -7.32
C SER A 55 7.33 -1.71 -5.94
N ARG A 56 8.66 -1.69 -5.75
CA ARG A 56 9.28 -2.00 -4.45
C ARG A 56 8.74 -1.11 -3.33
N GLN A 57 8.52 0.17 -3.63
CA GLN A 57 8.00 1.15 -2.67
C GLN A 57 6.58 0.81 -2.21
N THR A 58 5.74 0.31 -3.11
CA THR A 58 4.37 -0.15 -2.78
C THR A 58 4.42 -1.31 -1.79
N VAL A 59 5.29 -2.31 -2.03
CA VAL A 59 5.44 -3.46 -1.12
C VAL A 59 5.97 -3.01 0.24
N THR A 60 6.98 -2.13 0.28
CA THR A 60 7.49 -1.57 1.55
C THR A 60 6.41 -0.80 2.32
N ALA A 61 5.56 -0.02 1.64
CA ALA A 61 4.47 0.69 2.29
C ALA A 61 3.44 -0.26 2.92
N TRP A 62 3.16 -1.40 2.28
CA TRP A 62 2.29 -2.43 2.86
C TRP A 62 2.92 -3.10 4.07
N LEU A 63 4.21 -3.46 4.01
CA LEU A 63 4.92 -4.06 5.14
C LEU A 63 4.94 -3.14 6.36
N LYS A 64 5.16 -1.83 6.17
CA LYS A 64 5.11 -0.83 7.26
C LYS A 64 3.73 -0.68 7.88
N LYS A 65 2.66 -0.90 7.10
CA LYS A 65 1.27 -0.81 7.57
C LYS A 65 0.76 -2.12 8.19
N SER A 66 1.46 -3.22 7.98
CA SER A 66 1.10 -4.51 8.57
C SER A 66 1.37 -4.48 10.09
N PRO A 67 0.39 -4.85 10.93
CA PRO A 67 0.53 -4.81 12.39
C PRO A 67 1.63 -5.74 12.93
N ALA A 68 2.04 -6.76 12.15
CA ALA A 68 3.12 -7.68 12.51
C ALA A 68 4.50 -7.00 12.62
N THR A 69 4.73 -5.88 11.94
CA THR A 69 6.02 -5.14 11.99
C THR A 69 6.01 -4.00 13.02
N ALA A 70 4.83 -3.60 13.52
CA ALA A 70 4.75 -2.57 14.57
C ALA A 70 5.21 -3.10 15.95
N ALA A 71 5.15 -4.41 16.18
CA ALA A 71 5.60 -5.03 17.43
C ALA A 71 7.13 -5.24 17.51
N ALA A 72 7.87 -5.09 16.41
CA ALA A 72 9.30 -5.42 16.33
C ALA A 72 10.25 -4.21 16.32
N SER A 73 9.72 -2.98 16.44
CA SER A 73 10.53 -1.75 16.45
C SER A 73 10.38 -0.99 17.77
N SER A 74 10.88 -1.59 18.85
CA SER A 74 11.09 -0.91 20.14
C SER A 74 12.43 -1.28 20.76
N ASP A 75 13.47 -1.56 19.97
CA ASP A 75 14.84 -1.64 20.48
C ASP A 75 15.87 -1.37 19.36
N ALA A 76 16.43 -0.17 19.35
CA ALA A 76 17.65 0.17 18.62
C ALA A 76 18.36 1.27 19.41
N GLY A 77 19.36 0.84 20.17
CA GLY A 77 19.99 1.59 21.24
C GLY A 77 20.74 2.86 20.82
N ALA A 78 20.89 3.71 21.82
CA ALA A 78 21.80 4.85 21.84
C ALA A 78 23.24 4.39 21.62
N GLY A 79 23.84 4.81 20.50
CA GLY A 79 25.26 4.60 20.20
C GLY A 79 26.12 5.68 20.83
N ALA A 80 27.01 5.25 21.73
CA ALA A 80 28.02 6.04 22.42
C ALA A 80 28.97 6.77 21.46
N ALA A 81 29.25 8.03 21.78
CA ALA A 81 30.36 8.80 21.22
C ALA A 81 31.70 8.25 21.77
N ARG A 82 32.70 8.18 20.89
CA ARG A 82 34.12 8.04 21.21
C ARG A 82 34.82 9.32 20.79
#